data_AF-A0A9D5W796-F1
#
_entry.id   AF-A0A9D5W796-F1
#
_cell.length_a   1.000
_cell.length_b   1.000
_cell.length_c   1.000
_cell.angle_alpha   90.00
_cell.angle_beta   90.00
_cell.angle_gamma   90.00
#
_symmetry.space_group_name_H-M   'P 1'
#
loop_
_entity.id
_entity.type
_entity.pdbx_description
1 polymer ?
#
loop_
_entity_poly.entity_id
_entity_poly.type
_entity_poly.pdbx_seq_one_letter_code
_entity_poly.pdbx_strand_id
1 'polypeptide(L)'
;MATTIDTLKIYERLKGADLSDKAAKEIAEVVRESSELSSMTKEAIKEELTKELVTKTDLKDLLIDMEKRFATKAELAETKAELLKWMFIFWASQIGIIVALIKFLK
;
A
#
# COMPACT_ATOMS: atom_id res chain seq x y z
N MET A 1 -12.24 17.47 12.97
CA MET A 1 -12.50 18.67 13.78
C MET A 1 -12.41 18.24 15.23
N ALA A 2 -11.38 18.69 15.96
CA ALA A 2 -11.30 18.48 17.40
C ALA A 2 -12.46 19.25 18.03
N THR A 3 -13.38 18.54 18.69
CA THR A 3 -14.42 19.15 19.51
C THR A 3 -13.76 19.75 20.74
N THR A 4 -13.46 21.04 20.70
CA THR A 4 -12.99 21.80 21.85
C THR A 4 -14.15 21.92 22.82
N ILE A 5 -14.13 21.12 23.90
CA ILE A 5 -15.11 21.26 24.97
C ILE A 5 -14.85 22.59 25.67
N ASP A 6 -15.84 23.48 25.65
CA ASP A 6 -15.80 24.76 26.35
C ASP A 6 -16.07 24.55 27.85
N THR A 7 -15.00 24.23 28.58
CA THR A 7 -15.03 23.96 30.03
C THR A 7 -15.46 25.18 30.83
N LEU A 8 -15.26 26.39 30.32
CA LEU A 8 -15.71 27.63 30.93
C LEU A 8 -17.24 27.69 30.95
N LYS A 9 -17.87 27.37 29.83
CA LYS A 9 -19.33 27.31 29.71
C LYS A 9 -19.96 26.20 30.55
N ILE A 10 -19.26 25.08 30.75
CA ILE A 10 -19.69 24.00 31.65
C ILE A 10 -19.68 24.49 33.09
N TYR A 11 -18.59 25.12 33.51
CA TYR A 11 -18.46 25.70 34.84
C TYR A 11 -19.54 26.76 35.12
N GLU A 12 -19.81 27.66 34.18
CA GLU A 12 -20.85 28.68 34.33
C GLU A 12 -22.25 28.08 34.48
N ARG A 13 -22.56 27.01 33.72
CA ARG A 13 -23.84 26.30 33.85
C ARG A 13 -23.99 25.57 35.17
N LEU A 14 -22.90 24.98 35.68
CA LEU A 14 -22.90 24.30 36.98
C LEU A 14 -23.08 25.30 38.12
N LYS A 15 -22.42 26.47 38.04
CA LYS A 15 -22.60 27.56 39.00
C LYS A 15 -24.02 28.14 38.97
N GLY A 16 -24.60 28.28 37.78
CA GLY A 16 -26.00 28.69 37.60
C GLY A 16 -27.04 27.67 38.10
N ALA A 17 -26.62 26.44 38.40
CA ALA A 17 -27.44 25.37 38.99
C ALA A 17 -27.23 25.22 40.51
N ASP A 18 -26.69 26.24 41.17
CA ASP A 18 -26.47 26.30 42.62
C ASP A 18 -25.38 25.34 43.16
N LEU A 19 -24.49 24.83 42.29
CA LEU A 19 -23.30 24.09 42.75
C LEU A 19 -22.25 25.03 43.34
N SER A 20 -21.59 24.58 44.42
CA SER A 20 -20.44 25.28 44.98
C SER A 20 -19.33 25.46 43.93
N ASP A 21 -18.64 26.59 44.01
CA ASP A 21 -17.56 26.99 43.08
C ASP A 21 -16.50 25.89 42.89
N LYS A 22 -16.15 25.23 43.99
CA LYS A 22 -15.20 24.13 44.03
C LYS A 22 -15.70 22.88 43.29
N ALA A 23 -16.97 22.53 43.46
CA ALA A 23 -17.58 21.38 42.80
C ALA A 23 -17.76 21.62 41.29
N ALA A 24 -18.18 22.82 40.89
CA ALA A 24 -18.32 23.18 39.47
C ALA A 24 -16.99 23.11 38.72
N LYS A 25 -15.88 23.50 39.37
CA LYS A 25 -14.54 23.47 38.80
C LYS A 25 -14.02 22.05 38.60
N GLU A 26 -14.13 21.20 39.63
CA GLU A 26 -13.72 19.78 39.57
C GLU A 26 -14.46 19.01 38.46
N ILE A 27 -15.78 19.20 38.34
CA ILE A 27 -16.58 18.53 37.31
C ILE A 27 -16.17 18.98 35.91
N ALA A 28 -15.91 20.27 35.70
CA ALA A 28 -15.45 20.78 34.41
C ALA A 28 -14.06 20.23 34.03
N GLU A 29 -13.18 20.03 35.02
CA GLU A 29 -11.84 19.48 34.83
C GLU A 29 -11.88 17.99 34.46
N VAL A 30 -12.69 17.19 35.15
CA VAL A 30 -12.91 15.76 34.83
C VAL A 30 -13.50 15.59 33.42
N VAL A 31 -14.42 16.47 33.01
CA VAL A 31 -14.98 16.43 31.64
C VAL A 31 -13.92 16.79 30.59
N ARG A 32 -13.02 17.71 30.90
CA ARG A 32 -11.88 18.05 30.03
C ARG A 32 -10.97 16.84 29.84
N GLU A 33 -10.55 16.21 30.93
CA GLU A 33 -9.67 15.04 30.91
C GLU A 33 -10.30 13.87 30.13
N SER A 34 -11.58 13.60 30.34
CA SER A 34 -12.31 12.56 29.60
C SER A 34 -12.36 12.83 28.09
N SER A 35 -12.51 14.09 27.70
CA SER A 35 -12.53 14.51 26.29
C SER A 35 -11.15 14.41 25.65
N GLU A 36 -10.12 14.86 26.36
CA GLU A 36 -8.72 14.77 25.91
C GLU A 36 -8.34 13.31 25.70
N LEU A 37 -8.64 12.43 26.67
CA LEU A 37 -8.42 10.99 26.56
C LEU A 37 -9.14 10.37 25.35
N SER A 38 -10.39 10.78 25.11
CA SER A 38 -11.17 10.31 23.95
C SER A 38 -10.59 10.79 22.62
N SER A 39 -10.03 12.01 22.58
CA SER A 39 -9.37 12.52 21.37
C SER A 39 -8.06 11.79 21.08
N MET A 40 -7.21 11.57 22.09
CA MET A 40 -5.97 10.82 21.96
C MET A 40 -6.22 9.38 21.49
N THR A 41 -7.25 8.73 22.04
CA THR A 41 -7.63 7.38 21.62
C THR A 41 -8.10 7.34 20.16
N LYS A 42 -8.88 8.34 19.71
CA LYS A 42 -9.32 8.44 18.32
C LYS A 42 -8.16 8.70 17.35
N GLU A 43 -7.19 9.51 17.75
CA GLU A 43 -6.01 9.78 16.92
C GLU A 43 -5.10 8.57 16.82
N ALA A 44 -4.85 7.85 17.92
CA ALA A 44 -4.07 6.61 17.93
C ALA A 44 -4.72 5.54 17.02
N ILE A 45 -6.04 5.34 17.12
CA ILE A 45 -6.77 4.39 16.27
C ILE A 45 -6.69 4.80 14.79
N LYS A 46 -6.80 6.09 14.47
CA LYS A 46 -6.65 6.56 13.09
C LYS A 46 -5.24 6.35 12.55
N GLU A 47 -4.23 6.59 13.35
CA GLU A 47 -2.84 6.40 12.96
C GLU A 47 -2.53 4.93 12.68
N GLU A 48 -3.01 4.02 13.54
CA GLU A 48 -2.86 2.57 13.37
C GLU A 48 -3.59 2.06 12.12
N LEU A 49 -4.83 2.52 11.90
CA LEU A 49 -5.60 2.17 10.71
C LEU A 49 -4.95 2.71 9.42
N THR A 50 -4.35 3.89 9.48
CA THR A 50 -3.62 4.48 8.34
C THR A 50 -2.37 3.66 8.03
N LYS A 51 -1.61 3.22 9.04
CA LYS A 51 -0.45 2.32 8.88
C LYS A 51 -0.86 0.96 8.29
N GLU A 52 -1.96 0.37 8.74
CA GLU A 52 -2.46 -0.91 8.20
C GLU A 52 -2.94 -0.77 6.74
N LEU A 53 -3.55 0.36 6.37
CA LEU A 53 -3.97 0.61 4.99
C LEU A 53 -2.79 0.85 4.03
N VAL A 54 -1.74 1.54 4.49
CA VAL A 54 -0.51 1.72 3.73
C VAL A 54 0.14 0.37 3.45
N THR A 55 0.30 -0.48 4.47
CA THR A 55 0.89 -1.81 4.28
C THR A 55 0.09 -2.72 3.35
N LYS A 56 -1.25 -2.67 3.37
CA LYS A 56 -2.08 -3.41 2.41
C LYS A 56 -1.95 -2.89 0.98
N THR A 57 -1.72 -1.59 0.81
CA THR A 57 -1.51 -0.97 -0.50
C THR A 57 -0.15 -1.39 -1.06
N ASP A 58 0.90 -1.32 -0.23
CA ASP A 58 2.24 -1.75 -0.60
C ASP A 58 2.28 -3.23 -1.00
N LEU A 59 1.54 -4.10 -0.29
CA LEU A 59 1.43 -5.52 -0.65
C LEU A 59 0.77 -5.74 -2.02
N LYS A 60 -0.24 -4.95 -2.38
CA LYS A 60 -0.88 -5.04 -3.70
C LYS A 60 0.08 -4.61 -4.81
N ASP A 61 0.82 -3.54 -4.59
CA ASP A 61 1.80 -3.06 -5.56
C ASP A 61 2.94 -4.07 -5.75
N LEU A 62 3.37 -4.73 -4.67
CA LEU A 62 4.39 -5.80 -4.72
C LEU A 62 3.87 -7.04 -5.49
N LEU A 63 2.61 -7.43 -5.30
CA LEU A 63 1.99 -8.52 -6.07
C LEU A 63 1.92 -8.19 -7.56
N ILE A 64 1.53 -6.96 -7.91
CA ILE A 64 1.48 -6.50 -9.31
C ILE A 64 2.88 -6.49 -9.93
N ASP A 65 3.91 -6.04 -9.20
CA ASP A 65 5.29 -6.06 -9.70
C ASP A 65 5.79 -7.49 -9.91
N MET A 66 5.48 -8.41 -9.00
CA MET A 66 5.81 -9.83 -9.16
C MET A 66 5.14 -10.43 -10.41
N GLU A 67 3.84 -10.21 -10.59
CA GLU A 67 3.09 -10.73 -11.75
C GLU A 67 3.69 -10.22 -13.07
N LYS A 68 4.01 -8.93 -13.16
CA LYS A 68 4.69 -8.33 -14.33
C LYS A 68 6.05 -8.97 -14.60
N ARG A 69 6.86 -9.21 -13.57
CA ARG A 69 8.19 -9.85 -13.71
C ARG A 69 8.08 -11.31 -14.18
N PHE A 70 7.07 -12.05 -13.73
CA PHE A 70 6.86 -13.42 -14.20
C PHE A 70 6.36 -13.45 -15.65
N ALA A 71 5.42 -12.57 -16.02
CA ALA A 71 4.94 -12.45 -17.39
C ALA A 71 6.09 -12.12 -18.35
N THR A 72 6.90 -11.11 -18.04
CA THR A 72 8.07 -10.74 -18.87
C THR A 72 9.12 -11.84 -18.96
N LYS A 73 9.34 -12.64 -17.89
CA LYS A 73 10.25 -13.80 -17.96
C LYS A 73 9.70 -14.90 -18.88
N ALA A 74 8.39 -15.14 -18.85
CA ALA A 74 7.74 -16.11 -19.72
C ALA A 74 7.82 -15.68 -21.19
N GLU A 75 7.46 -14.42 -21.49
CA GLU A 75 7.57 -13.83 -22.83
C GLU A 75 9.03 -13.85 -23.36
N LEU A 76 10.01 -13.60 -22.48
CA LEU A 76 11.43 -13.70 -22.83
C LEU A 76 11.84 -15.14 -23.18
N ALA A 77 11.36 -16.13 -22.42
CA ALA A 77 11.64 -17.54 -22.68
C ALA A 77 11.02 -18.00 -24.00
N GLU A 78 9.78 -17.58 -24.28
CA GLU A 78 9.09 -17.85 -25.54
C GLU A 78 9.83 -17.22 -26.73
N THR A 79 10.19 -15.93 -26.63
CA THR A 79 10.95 -15.22 -27.67
C THR A 79 12.30 -15.89 -27.94
N LYS A 80 13.00 -16.33 -26.88
CA LYS A 80 14.26 -17.07 -27.02
C LYS A 80 14.07 -18.43 -27.70
N ALA A 81 13.01 -19.15 -27.36
CA ALA A 81 12.70 -20.44 -27.98
C ALA A 81 12.35 -20.28 -29.46
N GLU A 82 11.60 -19.25 -29.81
CA GLU A 82 11.26 -18.91 -31.19
C GLU A 82 12.50 -18.49 -31.99
N LEU A 83 13.34 -17.61 -31.43
CA LEU A 83 14.62 -17.23 -32.03
C LEU A 83 15.49 -18.47 -32.30
N LEU A 84 15.58 -19.37 -31.33
CA LEU A 84 16.36 -20.61 -31.47
C LEU A 84 15.81 -21.50 -32.60
N LYS A 85 14.49 -21.64 -32.71
CA LYS A 85 13.84 -22.39 -33.81
C LYS A 85 14.20 -21.80 -35.17
N TRP A 86 14.12 -20.47 -35.32
CA TRP A 86 14.49 -19.79 -36.55
C TRP A 86 15.98 -19.89 -36.88
N MET A 87 16.85 -19.82 -35.86
CA MET A 87 18.29 -20.07 -36.04
C MET A 87 18.53 -21.48 -36.57
N PHE A 88 17.89 -22.52 -36.01
CA PHE A 88 18.07 -23.89 -36.51
C PHE A 88 17.67 -24.06 -37.97
N ILE A 89 16.54 -23.49 -38.40
CA ILE A 89 16.10 -23.52 -39.81
C ILE A 89 17.12 -22.82 -40.71
N PHE A 90 17.60 -21.65 -40.29
CA PHE A 90 18.61 -20.90 -41.01
C PHE A 90 19.91 -21.70 -41.17
N TRP A 91 20.44 -22.27 -40.08
CA TRP A 91 21.67 -23.06 -40.10
C TRP A 91 21.52 -24.37 -40.90
N ALA A 92 20.37 -25.05 -40.81
CA ALA A 92 20.09 -26.25 -41.60
C ALA A 92 20.06 -25.96 -43.11
N SER A 93 19.50 -24.80 -43.51
CA SER A 93 19.52 -24.30 -44.88
C SER A 93 20.96 -24.12 -45.39
N GLN A 94 21.84 -23.49 -44.60
CA GLN A 94 23.25 -23.30 -44.97
C GLN A 94 23.96 -24.64 -45.22
N ILE A 95 23.75 -25.63 -44.34
CA ILE A 95 24.34 -26.97 -44.49
C ILE A 95 23.85 -27.62 -45.80
N GLY A 96 22.55 -27.52 -46.11
CA GLY A 96 21.98 -28.05 -47.34
C GLY A 96 22.62 -27.44 -48.59
N ILE A 97 22.80 -26.12 -48.60
CA ILE A 97 23.46 -25.39 -49.70
C ILE A 97 24.92 -25.83 -49.85
N ILE A 98 25.67 -25.91 -48.74
CA ILE A 98 27.08 -26.34 -48.76
C ILE A 98 27.21 -27.76 -49.33
N VAL A 99 26.37 -28.70 -48.89
CA VAL A 99 26.36 -30.08 -49.40
C VAL A 99 26.05 -30.12 -50.89
N ALA A 100 25.07 -29.33 -51.35
CA ALA A 100 24.72 -29.23 -52.77
C ALA A 100 25.89 -28.69 -53.61
N LEU A 101 26.57 -27.64 -53.13
CA LEU A 101 27.75 -27.08 -53.80
C LEU A 101 28.90 -28.08 -53.88
N ILE A 102 29.20 -28.79 -52.81
CA ILE A 102 30.25 -29.83 -52.79
C ILE A 102 29.93 -30.95 -53.80
N LYS A 103 28.66 -31.38 -53.89
CA LYS A 103 28.23 -32.40 -54.84
C LYS A 103 28.28 -31.92 -56.30
N PHE A 104 28.09 -30.63 -56.54
CA PHE A 104 28.17 -30.06 -57.89
C PHE A 104 29.60 -29.80 -58.37
N LEU A 105 30.53 -29.53 -57.45
CA LEU A 105 31.95 -29.29 -57.73
C LEU A 105 32.81 -30.57 -57.86
N LYS A 106 32.23 -31.74 -57.60
CA LYS A 106 32.92 -33.03 -57.55
C LYS A 106 32.33 -33.98 -58.58
#